data_AF-A0A538K4U9-F1
#
_entry.id   AF-A0A538K4U9-F1
#
_cell.length_a   1.000
_cell.length_b   1.000
_cell.length_c   1.000
_cell.angle_alpha   90.00
_cell.angle_beta   90.00
_cell.angle_gamma   90.00
#
_symmetry.space_group_name_H-M   'P 1'
#
loop_
_entity.id
_entity.type
_entity.pdbx_description
1 polymer ?
#
loop_
_entity_poly.entity_id
_entity_poly.type
_entity_poly.pdbx_seq_one_letter_code
_entity_poly.pdbx_strand_id
1 'polypeptide(L)'
;MRDTVVSVLRAACLLLGIAAVAGCGGSGGYAAKADAICKKYTKQTNAFPKPSNVAELADVADRTLPILDRAAKELGALEPPVGKRAAADRWLAQFRKLREDLREIRDRARTGDTKGVAAVAVRAQQDSARANELGTRLGFKVCNRN
;
A
#
# COMPACT_ATOMS: atom_id res chain seq x y z
N MET A 1 -29.93 55.33 -7.58
CA MET A 1 -29.63 55.92 -8.90
C MET A 1 -28.87 57.22 -8.69
N ARG A 2 -27.55 57.20 -8.93
CA ARG A 2 -26.66 58.29 -9.39
C ARG A 2 -25.22 57.88 -9.11
N ASP A 3 -24.58 57.48 -10.19
CA ASP A 3 -23.23 56.97 -10.28
C ASP A 3 -22.12 58.02 -10.07
N THR A 4 -20.96 57.50 -9.70
CA THR A 4 -19.59 57.96 -10.00
C THR A 4 -19.11 59.32 -9.51
N VAL A 5 -18.29 59.32 -8.46
CA VAL A 5 -17.21 60.31 -8.30
C VAL A 5 -15.98 59.66 -7.62
N VAL A 6 -14.96 59.38 -8.44
CA VAL A 6 -13.53 59.66 -8.18
C VAL A 6 -12.70 58.67 -7.33
N SER A 7 -11.75 58.06 -8.06
CA SER A 7 -10.32 57.86 -7.79
C SER A 7 -9.90 57.43 -6.38
N VAL A 8 -9.45 56.19 -6.19
CA VAL A 8 -8.09 55.70 -6.51
C VAL A 8 -6.99 56.52 -5.80
N LEU A 9 -6.22 55.81 -4.97
CA LEU A 9 -4.89 56.14 -4.37
C LEU A 9 -4.87 56.90 -3.04
N ARG A 10 -4.80 56.18 -1.90
CA ARG A 10 -3.53 55.88 -1.20
C ARG A 10 -3.73 55.37 0.23
N ALA A 11 -2.84 54.45 0.59
CA ALA A 11 -2.30 54.17 1.92
C ALA A 11 -3.12 53.33 2.90
N ALA A 12 -2.72 52.06 2.95
CA ALA A 12 -2.31 51.35 4.15
C ALA A 12 -3.36 51.14 5.26
N CYS A 13 -4.15 50.07 5.11
CA CYS A 13 -4.65 49.32 6.25
C CYS A 13 -4.13 47.88 6.18
N LEU A 14 -3.47 47.50 7.27
CA LEU A 14 -3.06 46.16 7.67
C LEU A 14 -4.10 45.08 7.32
N LEU A 15 -3.65 43.84 7.10
CA LEU A 15 -4.00 42.65 7.90
C LEU A 15 -3.57 41.34 7.20
N LEU A 16 -2.88 40.51 8.00
CA LEU A 16 -2.77 39.04 8.00
C LEU A 16 -3.07 38.23 6.72
N GLY A 17 -2.11 37.36 6.36
CA GLY A 17 -2.37 36.20 5.52
C GLY A 17 -1.25 35.17 5.55
N ILE A 18 -1.21 34.34 6.60
CA ILE A 18 -0.41 33.11 6.64
C ILE A 18 -0.96 32.18 5.56
N ALA A 19 -0.31 32.14 4.40
CA ALA A 19 -0.52 31.08 3.42
C ALA A 19 0.36 29.89 3.82
N ALA A 20 -0.02 29.21 4.90
CA ALA A 20 0.41 27.83 5.09
C ALA A 20 -0.14 27.06 3.89
N VAL A 21 0.76 26.52 3.09
CA VAL A 21 0.43 25.65 1.97
C VAL A 21 -0.16 24.37 2.57
N ALA A 22 -1.44 24.41 2.91
CA ALA A 22 -2.23 23.22 3.12
C ALA A 22 -2.18 22.47 1.79
N GLY A 23 -1.41 21.38 1.76
CA GLY A 23 -1.36 20.46 0.64
C GLY A 23 -2.75 19.89 0.38
N CYS A 24 -3.54 20.61 -0.41
CA CYS A 24 -4.77 20.16 -1.03
C CYS A 24 -4.35 19.34 -2.25
N GLY A 25 -4.66 18.03 -2.26
CA GLY A 25 -4.18 17.15 -3.32
C GLY A 25 -4.72 15.73 -3.29
N GLY A 26 -6.04 15.58 -3.28
CA GLY A 26 -6.72 14.32 -3.62
C GLY A 26 -7.16 13.49 -2.42
N SER A 27 -8.47 13.33 -2.32
CA SER A 27 -9.28 12.53 -1.39
C SER A 27 -8.53 11.36 -0.72
N GLY A 28 -8.26 11.50 0.57
CA GLY A 28 -7.63 10.49 1.43
C GLY A 28 -6.12 10.68 1.61
N GLY A 29 -5.66 10.76 2.85
CA GLY A 29 -4.22 10.75 3.16
C GLY A 29 -3.54 9.44 2.70
N TYR A 30 -2.21 9.43 2.66
CA TYR A 30 -1.39 8.29 2.21
C TYR A 30 -1.88 6.93 2.74
N ALA A 31 -2.15 6.83 4.05
CA ALA A 31 -2.64 5.60 4.68
C ALA A 31 -3.99 5.12 4.11
N ALA A 32 -4.93 6.03 3.90
CA ALA A 32 -6.24 5.70 3.34
C ALA A 32 -6.15 5.24 1.87
N LYS A 33 -5.28 5.88 1.08
CA LYS A 33 -5.01 5.47 -0.31
C LYS A 33 -4.37 4.08 -0.37
N ALA A 34 -3.37 3.82 0.48
CA ALA A 34 -2.76 2.50 0.60
C ALA A 34 -3.79 1.43 1.02
N ASP A 35 -4.58 1.70 2.06
CA ASP A 35 -5.60 0.77 2.56
C ASP A 35 -6.68 0.46 1.51
N ALA A 36 -7.05 1.44 0.67
CA ALA A 36 -7.96 1.22 -0.44
C ALA A 36 -7.38 0.24 -1.48
N ILE A 37 -6.09 0.37 -1.79
CA ILE A 37 -5.37 -0.55 -2.69
C ILE A 37 -5.31 -1.96 -2.06
N CYS A 38 -4.91 -2.08 -0.79
CA CYS A 38 -4.89 -3.38 -0.11
C CYS A 38 -6.29 -4.00 -0.08
N LYS A 39 -7.34 -3.25 0.26
CA LYS A 39 -8.73 -3.76 0.25
C LYS A 39 -9.15 -4.27 -1.13
N LYS A 40 -8.85 -3.52 -2.19
CA LYS A 40 -9.14 -3.92 -3.59
C LYS A 40 -8.49 -5.25 -3.91
N TYR A 41 -7.22 -5.43 -3.58
CA TYR A 41 -6.46 -6.62 -3.95
C TYR A 41 -6.71 -7.81 -3.02
N THR A 42 -6.89 -7.61 -1.72
CA THR A 42 -7.38 -8.65 -0.80
C THR A 42 -8.73 -9.21 -1.24
N LYS A 43 -9.63 -8.38 -1.76
CA LYS A 43 -10.90 -8.87 -2.32
C LYS A 43 -10.68 -9.80 -3.53
N GLN A 44 -9.73 -9.47 -4.41
CA GLN A 44 -9.42 -10.31 -5.57
C GLN A 44 -8.82 -11.65 -5.16
N THR A 45 -7.86 -11.65 -4.22
CA THR A 45 -7.22 -12.88 -3.76
C THR A 45 -8.15 -13.76 -2.93
N ASN A 46 -9.04 -13.17 -2.12
CA ASN A 46 -10.03 -13.92 -1.33
C ASN A 46 -11.13 -14.57 -2.18
N ALA A 47 -11.25 -14.17 -3.46
CA ALA A 47 -12.18 -14.81 -4.39
C ALA A 47 -11.65 -16.16 -4.90
N PHE A 48 -10.38 -16.47 -4.68
CA PHE A 48 -9.81 -17.76 -5.07
C PHE A 48 -10.26 -18.88 -4.13
N PRO A 49 -10.47 -20.10 -4.65
CA PRO A 49 -10.73 -21.25 -3.81
C PRO A 49 -9.54 -21.51 -2.90
N LYS A 50 -9.82 -21.96 -1.67
CA LYS A 50 -8.77 -22.44 -0.76
C LYS A 50 -8.16 -23.72 -1.35
N PRO A 51 -6.83 -23.80 -1.53
CA PRO A 51 -6.22 -25.01 -2.06
C PRO A 51 -6.34 -26.15 -1.04
N SER A 52 -6.72 -27.33 -1.51
CA SER A 52 -6.83 -28.55 -0.70
C SER A 52 -5.56 -29.39 -0.72
N ASN A 53 -4.67 -29.12 -1.67
CA ASN A 53 -3.42 -29.83 -1.88
C ASN A 53 -2.35 -28.90 -2.48
N VAL A 54 -1.15 -29.45 -2.65
CA VAL A 54 0.05 -28.70 -3.06
C VAL A 54 -0.02 -28.29 -4.53
N ALA A 55 -0.62 -29.10 -5.41
CA ALA A 55 -0.79 -28.73 -6.81
C ALA A 55 -1.74 -27.52 -6.94
N GLU A 56 -2.89 -27.56 -6.26
CA GLU A 56 -3.83 -26.44 -6.20
C GLU A 56 -3.20 -25.18 -5.57
N LEU A 57 -2.31 -25.35 -4.59
CA LEU A 57 -1.57 -24.23 -3.99
C LEU A 57 -0.70 -23.53 -5.04
N ALA A 58 -0.01 -24.28 -5.90
CA ALA A 58 0.77 -23.71 -7.00
C ALA A 58 -0.13 -22.91 -7.96
N ASP A 59 -1.29 -23.45 -8.34
CA ASP A 59 -2.23 -22.80 -9.25
C ASP A 59 -2.85 -21.52 -8.65
N VAL A 60 -3.15 -21.52 -7.36
CA VAL A 60 -3.60 -20.32 -6.64
C VAL A 60 -2.47 -19.29 -6.56
N ALA A 61 -1.23 -19.73 -6.29
CA ALA A 61 -0.08 -18.83 -6.22
C ALA A 61 0.22 -18.17 -7.58
N ASP A 62 0.12 -18.91 -8.70
CA ASP A 62 0.26 -18.35 -10.05
C ASP A 62 -0.75 -17.25 -10.37
N ARG A 63 -2.00 -17.42 -9.94
CA ARG A 63 -3.04 -16.40 -10.13
C ARG A 63 -2.86 -15.21 -9.19
N THR A 64 -2.24 -15.42 -8.03
CA THR A 64 -2.03 -14.39 -7.01
C THR A 64 -0.83 -13.49 -7.31
N LEU A 65 0.27 -14.02 -7.83
CA LEU A 65 1.49 -13.25 -8.15
C LEU A 65 1.24 -12.00 -9.02
N PRO A 66 0.53 -12.07 -10.17
CA PRO A 66 0.26 -10.87 -10.97
C PRO A 66 -0.65 -9.87 -10.27
N ILE A 67 -1.48 -10.31 -9.31
CA ILE A 67 -2.27 -9.41 -8.46
C ILE A 67 -1.33 -8.64 -7.51
N LEU A 68 -0.39 -9.33 -6.86
CA LEU A 68 0.60 -8.70 -5.98
C LEU A 68 1.53 -7.75 -6.72
N ASP A 69 1.89 -8.03 -7.98
CA ASP A 69 2.68 -7.11 -8.79
C ASP A 69 1.95 -5.80 -9.09
N ARG A 70 0.66 -5.88 -9.43
CA ARG A 70 -0.17 -4.67 -9.61
C ARG A 70 -0.34 -3.91 -8.30
N ALA A 71 -0.54 -4.63 -7.19
CA ALA A 71 -0.60 -4.01 -5.86
C ALA A 71 0.70 -3.28 -5.52
N ALA A 72 1.86 -3.91 -5.68
CA ALA A 72 3.17 -3.30 -5.42
C ALA A 72 3.40 -2.06 -6.30
N LYS A 73 2.98 -2.10 -7.56
CA LYS A 73 3.06 -0.95 -8.48
C LYS A 73 2.19 0.21 -8.03
N GLU A 74 0.91 -0.04 -7.71
CA GLU A 74 -0.01 1.00 -7.24
C GLU A 74 0.44 1.59 -5.89
N LEU A 75 0.90 0.75 -4.96
CA LEU A 75 1.42 1.19 -3.65
C LEU A 75 2.71 2.01 -3.79
N GLY A 76 3.62 1.61 -4.69
CA GLY A 76 4.86 2.34 -4.94
C GLY A 76 4.68 3.66 -5.66
N ALA A 77 3.53 3.90 -6.28
CA ALA A 77 3.18 5.17 -6.90
C ALA A 77 2.59 6.20 -5.91
N LEU A 78 2.30 5.79 -4.68
CA LEU A 78 1.82 6.71 -3.64
C LEU A 78 2.96 7.54 -3.08
N GLU A 79 2.74 8.84 -2.95
CA GLU A 79 3.67 9.75 -2.29
C GLU A 79 3.49 9.66 -0.75
N PRO A 80 4.50 9.21 0.01
CA PRO A 80 4.43 9.16 1.47
C PRO A 80 4.47 10.57 2.09
N PRO A 81 3.92 10.76 3.30
CA PRO A 81 4.08 12.01 4.02
C PRO A 81 5.56 12.35 4.27
N VAL A 82 5.87 13.65 4.34
CA VAL A 82 7.21 14.13 4.72
C VAL A 82 7.64 13.48 6.04
N GLY A 83 8.88 13.00 6.09
CA GLY A 83 9.43 12.27 7.25
C GLY A 83 9.04 10.79 7.35
N LYS A 84 8.09 10.29 6.55
CA LYS A 84 7.70 8.87 6.54
C LYS A 84 8.22 8.07 5.33
N ARG A 85 8.88 8.71 4.36
CA ARG A 85 9.42 8.06 3.15
C ARG A 85 10.23 6.80 3.43
N ALA A 86 11.22 6.87 4.31
CA ALA A 86 12.05 5.70 4.66
C ALA A 86 11.24 4.55 5.29
N ALA A 87 10.19 4.85 6.07
CA ALA A 87 9.31 3.83 6.63
C ALA A 87 8.41 3.20 5.55
N ALA A 88 7.90 4.02 4.61
CA ALA A 88 7.12 3.56 3.47
C ALA A 88 7.95 2.66 2.53
N ASP A 89 9.19 3.04 2.24
CA ASP A 89 10.10 2.26 1.41
C ASP A 89 10.43 0.90 2.05
N ARG A 90 10.68 0.88 3.37
CA ARG A 90 10.89 -0.37 4.12
C ARG A 90 9.65 -1.26 4.09
N TRP A 91 8.47 -0.69 4.29
CA TRP A 91 7.22 -1.45 4.21
C TRP A 91 7.01 -2.04 2.81
N LEU A 92 7.21 -1.25 1.76
CA LEU A 92 7.05 -1.71 0.38
C LEU A 92 8.08 -2.76 -0.02
N ALA A 93 9.32 -2.65 0.48
CA ALA A 93 10.33 -3.69 0.33
C ALA A 93 9.89 -5.00 1.00
N GLN A 94 9.32 -4.92 2.20
CA GLN A 94 8.78 -6.08 2.90
C GLN A 94 7.59 -6.71 2.17
N PHE A 95 6.69 -5.90 1.61
CA PHE A 95 5.59 -6.37 0.75
C PHE A 95 6.10 -7.11 -0.49
N ARG A 96 7.16 -6.59 -1.14
CA ARG A 96 7.81 -7.28 -2.27
C ARG A 96 8.47 -8.59 -1.84
N LYS A 97 9.01 -8.67 -0.62
CA LYS A 97 9.58 -9.91 -0.08
C LYS A 97 8.52 -11.00 0.07
N LEU A 98 7.33 -10.66 0.58
CA LEU A 98 6.19 -11.59 0.65
C LEU A 98 5.78 -12.14 -0.72
N ARG A 99 5.85 -11.32 -1.77
CA ARG A 99 5.64 -11.80 -3.15
C ARG A 99 6.69 -12.82 -3.56
N GLU A 100 7.96 -12.60 -3.22
CA GLU A 100 9.03 -13.57 -3.50
C GLU A 100 8.87 -14.86 -2.68
N ASP A 101 8.41 -14.78 -1.43
CA ASP A 101 8.05 -15.96 -0.65
C ASP A 101 6.92 -16.76 -1.33
N LEU A 102 5.89 -16.08 -1.85
CA LEU A 102 4.82 -16.75 -2.60
C LEU A 102 5.31 -17.38 -3.90
N ARG A 103 6.25 -16.73 -4.60
CA ARG A 103 6.90 -17.29 -5.79
C ARG A 103 7.64 -18.57 -5.44
N GLU A 104 8.39 -18.56 -4.35
CA GLU A 104 9.12 -19.74 -3.90
C GLU A 104 8.15 -20.85 -3.43
N ILE A 105 7.08 -20.53 -2.71
CA ILE A 105 6.02 -21.50 -2.37
C ILE A 105 5.49 -22.17 -3.62
N ARG A 106 5.15 -21.39 -4.66
CA ARG A 106 4.67 -21.92 -5.93
C ARG A 106 5.69 -22.88 -6.56
N ASP A 107 6.94 -22.46 -6.68
CA ASP A 107 7.97 -23.24 -7.39
C ASP A 107 8.25 -24.56 -6.67
N ARG A 108 8.20 -24.56 -5.33
CA ARG A 108 8.37 -25.76 -4.49
C ARG A 108 7.15 -26.67 -4.60
N ALA A 109 5.96 -26.07 -4.57
CA ALA A 109 4.71 -26.78 -4.74
C ALA A 109 4.63 -27.52 -6.09
N ARG A 110 5.09 -26.90 -7.19
CA ARG A 110 5.19 -27.54 -8.51
C ARG A 110 6.07 -28.79 -8.52
N THR A 111 7.09 -28.83 -7.67
CA THR A 111 8.00 -29.97 -7.53
C THR A 111 7.56 -30.99 -6.47
N GLY A 112 6.41 -30.79 -5.83
CA GLY A 112 5.95 -31.67 -4.74
C GLY A 112 6.75 -31.54 -3.44
N ASP A 113 7.57 -30.49 -3.30
CA ASP A 113 8.42 -30.27 -2.13
C ASP A 113 7.63 -29.68 -0.96
N THR A 114 6.86 -30.53 -0.28
CA THR A 114 5.98 -30.13 0.83
C THR A 114 6.74 -29.59 2.03
N LYS A 115 7.95 -30.10 2.30
CA LYS A 115 8.82 -29.60 3.37
C LYS A 115 9.36 -28.21 3.03
N GLY A 116 9.78 -27.98 1.79
CA GLY A 116 10.19 -26.67 1.30
C GLY A 116 9.05 -25.66 1.34
N VAL A 117 7.84 -26.05 0.91
CA VAL A 117 6.64 -25.21 1.04
C VAL A 117 6.41 -24.81 2.50
N ALA A 118 6.46 -25.76 3.45
CA ALA A 118 6.26 -25.48 4.87
C ALA A 118 7.35 -24.54 5.43
N ALA A 119 8.61 -24.75 5.07
CA ALA A 119 9.71 -23.89 5.52
C ALA A 119 9.57 -22.45 5.01
N VAL A 120 9.21 -22.27 3.74
CA VAL A 120 8.96 -20.93 3.18
C VAL A 120 7.72 -20.30 3.80
N ALA A 121 6.67 -21.06 4.07
CA ALA A 121 5.47 -20.55 4.72
C ALA A 121 5.78 -19.97 6.11
N VAL A 122 6.62 -20.64 6.92
CA VAL A 122 7.07 -20.10 8.23
C VAL A 122 7.79 -18.76 8.06
N ARG A 123 8.69 -18.66 7.08
CA ARG A 123 9.41 -17.42 6.76
C ARG A 123 8.44 -16.32 6.31
N ALA A 124 7.49 -16.64 5.43
CA ALA A 124 6.47 -15.72 4.96
C ALA A 124 5.62 -15.16 6.11
N GLN A 125 5.31 -15.97 7.14
CA GLN A 125 4.60 -15.49 8.32
C GLN A 125 5.41 -14.46 9.12
N GLN A 126 6.71 -14.69 9.30
CA GLN A 126 7.61 -13.74 9.95
C GLN A 126 7.73 -12.44 9.14
N ASP A 127 7.83 -12.58 7.82
CA ASP A 127 7.89 -11.47 6.89
C ASP A 127 6.57 -10.68 6.84
N SER A 128 5.42 -11.34 7.04
CA SER A 128 4.11 -10.69 7.16
C SER A 128 3.99 -9.93 8.47
N ALA A 129 4.41 -10.53 9.59
CA ALA A 129 4.43 -9.87 10.89
C ALA A 129 5.25 -8.56 10.84
N ARG A 130 6.41 -8.59 10.17
CA ARG A 130 7.25 -7.40 9.96
C ARG A 130 6.57 -6.35 9.06
N ALA A 131 5.89 -6.78 8.00
CA ALA A 131 5.10 -5.87 7.15
C ALA A 131 3.97 -5.20 7.96
N ASN A 132 3.28 -5.98 8.80
CA ASN A 132 2.17 -5.51 9.64
C ASN A 132 2.64 -4.49 10.69
N GLU A 133 3.82 -4.71 11.30
CA GLU A 133 4.43 -3.75 12.22
C GLU A 133 4.80 -2.42 11.52
N LEU A 134 5.45 -2.50 10.36
CA LEU A 134 5.77 -1.32 9.54
C LEU A 134 4.52 -0.58 9.08
N GLY A 135 3.49 -1.30 8.66
CA GLY A 135 2.21 -0.74 8.22
C GLY A 135 1.49 -0.02 9.35
N THR A 136 1.56 -0.56 10.57
CA THR A 136 0.99 0.09 11.77
C THR A 136 1.64 1.45 12.03
N ARG A 137 2.98 1.57 11.91
CA ARG A 137 3.69 2.87 12.02
C ARG A 137 3.31 3.88 10.93
N LEU A 138 2.95 3.38 9.75
CA LEU A 138 2.48 4.20 8.64
C LEU A 138 1.02 4.64 8.79
N GLY A 139 0.29 4.05 9.73
CA GLY A 139 -1.11 4.35 10.02
C GLY A 139 -2.11 3.50 9.22
N PHE A 140 -1.64 2.45 8.55
CA PHE A 140 -2.50 1.53 7.81
C PHE A 140 -3.45 0.77 8.75
N LYS A 141 -4.62 0.42 8.21
CA LYS A 141 -5.67 -0.35 8.88
C LYS A 141 -6.00 -1.67 8.16
N VAL A 142 -5.73 -1.72 6.87
CA VAL A 142 -5.94 -2.90 6.00
C VAL A 142 -4.58 -3.46 5.60
N CYS A 143 -3.66 -2.62 5.13
CA CYS A 143 -2.33 -3.06 4.69
C CYS A 143 -1.42 -3.58 5.82
N ASN A 144 -1.89 -3.57 7.07
CA ASN A 144 -1.18 -4.11 8.24
C ASN A 144 -1.83 -5.38 8.81
N ARG A 145 -2.69 -6.04 8.03
CA ARG A 145 -3.40 -7.27 8.42
C ARG A 145 -3.41 -8.25 7.25
N ASN A 146 -2.23 -8.77 6.92
CA ASN A 146 -2.06 -9.83 5.95
C ASN A 146 -1.59 -11.12 6.61
#